data_AF-A0AAQ3MFR1-F1
#
_entry.id   AF-A0AAQ3MFR1-F1
#
_cell.length_a   1.000
_cell.length_b   1.000
_cell.length_c   1.000
_cell.angle_alpha   90.00
_cell.angle_beta   90.00
_cell.angle_gamma   90.00
#
_symmetry.space_group_name_H-M   'P 1'
#
loop_
_entity.id
_entity.type
_entity.pdbx_description
1 polymer ?
#
loop_
_entity_poly.entity_id
_entity_poly.type
_entity_poly.pdbx_seq_one_letter_code
_entity_poly.pdbx_strand_id
1 'polypeptide(L)'
;MLEKLIWICSVMLVGARHGGVSVGVVEKEFRTELSSLITELASAAASEKGLTFEEAMEERLCAYSRAVAHFPTAVKEFNWRNGWFYALSEKAKAQGKPDPCPLHSLWLQELRIV
;
A
#
# COMPACT_ATOMS: atom_id res chain seq x y z
N MET A 1 -6.77 10.60 -6.55
CA MET A 1 -6.49 11.06 -5.17
C MET A 1 -5.47 10.10 -4.55
N LEU A 2 -4.44 10.60 -3.86
CA LEU A 2 -3.36 9.76 -3.32
C LEU A 2 -3.83 8.84 -2.19
N GLU A 3 -4.71 9.30 -1.30
CA GLU A 3 -5.26 8.44 -0.24
C GLU A 3 -5.95 7.18 -0.81
N LYS A 4 -6.71 7.33 -1.89
CA LYS A 4 -7.34 6.21 -2.60
C LYS A 4 -6.31 5.24 -3.17
N LEU A 5 -5.20 5.76 -3.72
CA LEU A 5 -4.12 4.96 -4.25
C LEU A 5 -3.38 4.21 -3.14
N ILE A 6 -3.06 4.88 -2.03
CA ILE A 6 -2.45 4.28 -0.83
C ILE A 6 -3.34 3.16 -0.30
N TRP A 7 -4.64 3.42 -0.15
CA TRP A 7 -5.61 2.43 0.31
C TRP A 7 -5.63 1.19 -0.58
N ILE A 8 -5.79 1.35 -1.89
CA ILE A 8 -5.93 0.20 -2.78
C ILE A 8 -4.61 -0.57 -2.90
N CYS A 9 -3.46 0.10 -2.94
CA CYS A 9 -2.16 -0.57 -2.93
C CYS A 9 -1.96 -1.37 -1.64
N SER A 10 -2.28 -0.76 -0.49
CA SER A 10 -2.03 -1.38 0.82
C SER A 10 -2.94 -2.59 1.07
N VAL A 11 -4.25 -2.39 0.95
CA VAL A 11 -5.25 -3.44 1.24
C VAL A 11 -5.10 -4.62 0.28
N MET A 12 -4.93 -4.34 -1.02
CA MET A 12 -4.84 -5.40 -2.02
C MET A 12 -3.53 -6.18 -1.90
N LEU A 13 -2.42 -5.52 -1.55
CA LEU A 13 -1.14 -6.19 -1.38
C LEU A 13 -1.14 -7.08 -0.14
N VAL A 14 -1.55 -6.56 1.03
CA VAL A 14 -1.62 -7.36 2.26
C VAL A 14 -2.55 -8.56 2.07
N GLY A 15 -3.74 -8.35 1.51
CA GLY A 15 -4.65 -9.46 1.29
C GLY A 15 -4.13 -10.50 0.30
N ALA A 16 -3.43 -10.08 -0.76
CA ALA A 16 -2.78 -11.00 -1.69
C ALA A 16 -1.67 -11.84 -1.02
N ARG A 17 -0.90 -11.27 -0.09
CA ARG A 17 0.09 -12.01 0.73
C ARG A 17 -0.55 -13.10 1.57
N HIS A 18 -1.76 -12.86 2.06
CA HIS A 18 -2.51 -13.81 2.88
C HIS A 18 -3.48 -14.67 2.06
N GLY A 19 -3.14 -14.97 0.80
CA GLY A 19 -3.91 -15.90 -0.03
C GLY A 19 -5.16 -15.30 -0.70
N GLY A 20 -5.22 -13.98 -0.84
CA GLY A 20 -6.34 -13.28 -1.50
C GLY A 20 -7.59 -13.15 -0.64
N VAL A 21 -7.41 -13.07 0.70
CA VAL A 21 -8.51 -12.86 1.67
C VAL A 21 -9.31 -11.60 1.35
N SER A 22 -10.53 -11.49 1.90
CA SER A 22 -11.36 -10.32 1.66
C SER A 22 -10.77 -9.05 2.32
N VAL A 23 -11.18 -7.89 1.83
CA VAL A 23 -10.78 -6.58 2.40
C VAL A 23 -11.07 -6.51 3.91
N GLY A 24 -12.20 -7.07 4.36
CA GLY A 24 -12.56 -7.08 5.77
C GLY A 24 -11.65 -7.95 6.62
N VAL A 25 -11.16 -9.08 6.08
CA VAL A 25 -10.17 -9.92 6.76
C VAL A 25 -8.83 -9.18 6.86
N VAL A 26 -8.40 -8.48 5.81
CA VAL A 26 -7.19 -7.64 5.85
C VAL A 26 -7.27 -6.61 6.98
N GLU A 27 -8.37 -5.87 7.04
CA GLU A 27 -8.53 -4.83 8.06
C GLU A 27 -8.65 -5.39 9.48
N LYS A 28 -9.30 -6.54 9.65
CA LYS A 28 -9.54 -7.13 10.98
C LYS A 28 -8.36 -7.95 11.51
N GLU A 29 -7.78 -8.82 10.69
CA GLU A 29 -6.81 -9.84 11.12
C GLU A 29 -5.36 -9.41 10.84
N PHE A 30 -5.14 -8.57 9.83
CA PHE A 30 -3.82 -8.11 9.40
C PHE A 30 -3.65 -6.59 9.58
N ARG A 31 -4.32 -6.03 10.59
CA ARG A 31 -4.39 -4.57 10.85
C ARG A 31 -3.02 -3.91 10.99
N THR A 32 -2.09 -4.57 11.67
CA THR A 32 -0.73 -4.05 11.89
C THR A 32 0.04 -3.96 10.57
N GLU A 33 0.03 -5.01 9.75
CA GLU A 33 0.65 -4.98 8.42
C GLU A 33 0.02 -3.90 7.52
N LEU A 34 -1.32 -3.79 7.56
CA LEU A 34 -2.04 -2.76 6.83
C LEU A 34 -1.64 -1.35 7.27
N SER A 35 -1.57 -1.09 8.59
CA SER A 35 -1.15 0.20 9.14
C SER A 35 0.28 0.53 8.72
N SER A 36 1.22 -0.40 8.91
CA SER A 36 2.63 -0.20 8.53
C SER A 36 2.78 0.15 7.05
N LEU A 37 2.06 -0.54 6.16
CA LEU A 37 2.13 -0.26 4.73
C LEU A 37 1.45 1.06 4.37
N ILE A 38 0.31 1.40 4.98
CA ILE A 38 -0.33 2.72 4.79
C ILE A 38 0.63 3.85 5.19
N THR A 39 1.27 3.73 6.36
CA THR A 39 2.22 4.74 6.88
C THR A 39 3.42 4.89 5.95
N GLU A 40 4.00 3.79 5.48
CA GLU A 40 5.13 3.81 4.54
C GLU A 40 4.76 4.52 3.23
N LEU A 41 3.68 4.07 2.57
CA LEU A 41 3.25 4.64 1.29
C LEU A 41 2.83 6.10 1.43
N ALA A 42 2.21 6.48 2.55
CA ALA A 42 1.90 7.87 2.85
C ALA A 42 3.16 8.72 3.02
N SER A 43 4.17 8.22 3.75
CA SER A 43 5.45 8.92 3.93
C SER A 43 6.15 9.16 2.58
N ALA A 44 6.23 8.12 1.75
CA ALA A 44 6.82 8.22 0.41
C ALA A 44 6.04 9.21 -0.48
N ALA A 45 4.70 9.13 -0.48
CA ALA A 45 3.87 10.03 -1.27
C ALA A 45 3.96 11.49 -0.81
N ALA A 46 3.96 11.72 0.51
CA ALA A 46 4.10 13.05 1.11
C ALA A 46 5.45 13.68 0.74
N SER A 47 6.53 12.91 0.85
CA SER A 47 7.87 13.36 0.48
C SER A 47 8.00 13.68 -1.01
N GLU A 48 7.52 12.81 -1.89
CA GLU A 48 7.62 13.00 -3.35
C GLU A 48 6.74 14.15 -3.86
N LYS A 49 5.60 14.42 -3.21
CA LYS A 49 4.65 15.46 -3.62
C LYS A 49 4.74 16.75 -2.83
N GLY A 50 5.58 16.81 -1.79
CA GLY A 50 5.71 17.99 -0.94
C GLY A 50 4.41 18.38 -0.24
N LEU A 51 3.66 17.39 0.26
CA LEU A 51 2.35 17.60 0.88
C LEU A 51 2.26 16.95 2.26
N THR A 52 1.23 17.34 3.01
CA THR A 52 0.86 16.73 4.28
C THR A 52 -0.55 16.16 4.15
N PHE A 53 -0.75 14.91 4.58
CA PHE A 53 -2.08 14.32 4.66
C PHE A 53 -2.82 14.82 5.89
N GLU A 54 -4.15 14.88 5.82
CA GLU A 54 -4.97 15.21 6.97
C GLU A 54 -4.79 14.17 8.09
N GLU A 55 -4.91 14.63 9.34
CA GLU A 55 -4.87 13.78 10.53
C GLU A 55 -5.86 12.62 10.43
N ALA A 56 -5.58 11.51 11.12
CA ALA A 56 -6.44 10.32 11.12
C ALA A 56 -6.72 9.69 9.73
N MET A 57 -5.88 9.96 8.72
CA MET A 57 -6.00 9.34 7.39
C MET A 57 -6.07 7.80 7.48
N GLU A 58 -5.21 7.17 8.27
CA GLU A 58 -5.20 5.72 8.42
C GLU A 58 -6.56 5.19 8.92
N GLU A 59 -7.16 5.86 9.91
CA GLU A 59 -8.46 5.50 10.47
C GLU A 59 -9.58 5.64 9.43
N ARG A 60 -9.55 6.71 8.62
CA ARG A 60 -10.49 6.88 7.50
C ARG A 60 -10.35 5.77 6.45
N LEU A 61 -9.11 5.41 6.11
CA LEU A 61 -8.85 4.35 5.15
C LEU A 61 -9.35 2.99 5.65
N CYS A 62 -9.20 2.71 6.95
CA CYS A 62 -9.70 1.47 7.54
C CYS A 62 -11.23 1.47 7.72
N ALA A 63 -11.83 2.63 8.02
CA ALA A 63 -13.28 2.78 7.98
C ALA A 63 -13.84 2.51 6.59
N TYR A 64 -13.16 2.98 5.54
CA TYR A 64 -13.54 2.68 4.17
C TYR A 64 -13.40 1.18 3.86
N SER A 65 -12.31 0.52 4.29
CA SER A 65 -12.16 -0.94 4.15
C SER A 65 -13.35 -1.70 4.73
N ARG A 66 -13.86 -1.30 5.90
CA ARG A 66 -15.03 -1.94 6.52
C ARG A 66 -16.31 -1.78 5.68
N ALA A 67 -16.49 -0.64 4.99
CA ALA A 67 -17.62 -0.42 4.09
C ALA A 67 -17.61 -1.33 2.84
N VAL A 68 -16.43 -1.81 2.44
CA VAL A 68 -16.23 -2.68 1.27
C VAL A 68 -15.65 -4.05 1.66
N ALA A 69 -15.95 -4.52 2.87
CA ALA A 69 -15.30 -5.69 3.50
C ALA A 69 -15.39 -7.00 2.71
N HIS A 70 -16.42 -7.18 1.88
CA HIS A 70 -16.68 -8.42 1.13
C HIS A 70 -15.85 -8.56 -0.16
N PHE A 71 -15.21 -7.50 -0.63
CA PHE A 71 -14.45 -7.56 -1.88
C PHE A 71 -13.20 -8.45 -1.73
N PRO A 72 -12.88 -9.29 -2.72
CA PRO A 72 -11.65 -10.07 -2.72
C PRO A 72 -10.44 -9.17 -2.98
N THR A 73 -9.29 -9.54 -2.43
CA THR A 73 -8.04 -8.82 -2.67
C THR A 73 -7.18 -9.50 -3.72
N ALA A 74 -6.55 -8.69 -4.57
CA ALA A 74 -5.56 -9.14 -5.54
C ALA A 74 -4.75 -7.95 -6.04
N VAL A 75 -3.46 -8.16 -6.28
CA VAL A 75 -2.64 -7.18 -7.00
C VAL A 75 -3.04 -7.20 -8.48
N LYS A 76 -3.61 -6.09 -8.96
CA LYS A 76 -4.07 -5.90 -10.34
C LYS A 76 -3.67 -4.52 -10.84
N GLU A 77 -3.71 -4.33 -12.16
CA GLU A 77 -3.47 -3.03 -12.80
C GLU A 77 -2.15 -2.39 -12.33
N PHE A 78 -1.07 -3.18 -12.25
CA PHE A 78 0.18 -2.81 -11.57
C PHE A 78 0.65 -1.40 -11.91
N ASN A 79 0.78 -1.07 -13.19
CA ASN A 79 1.24 0.24 -13.67
C ASN A 79 0.42 1.42 -13.14
N TRP A 80 -0.88 1.23 -12.90
CA TRP A 80 -1.80 2.25 -12.42
C TRP A 80 -1.98 2.25 -10.90
N ARG A 81 -1.54 1.18 -10.23
CA ARG A 81 -1.63 1.00 -8.77
C ARG A 81 -0.23 1.02 -8.16
N ASN A 82 0.32 -0.16 -7.90
CA ASN A 82 1.59 -0.34 -7.19
C ASN A 82 2.81 0.21 -7.94
N GLY A 83 2.72 0.33 -9.26
CA GLY A 83 3.84 0.70 -10.12
C GLY A 83 4.42 2.08 -9.83
N TRP A 84 3.60 3.05 -9.41
CA TRP A 84 4.13 4.37 -9.06
C TRP A 84 5.03 4.32 -7.82
N PHE A 85 4.59 3.63 -6.76
CA PHE A 85 5.40 3.47 -5.54
C PHE A 85 6.67 2.66 -5.80
N TYR A 86 6.55 1.55 -6.56
CA TYR A 86 7.72 0.74 -6.91
C TYR A 86 8.73 1.51 -7.79
N ALA A 87 8.27 2.40 -8.67
CA ALA A 87 9.15 3.26 -9.44
C ALA A 87 9.94 4.25 -8.56
N LEU A 88 9.38 4.69 -7.42
CA LEU A 88 10.12 5.52 -6.45
C LEU A 88 11.25 4.71 -5.82
N SER A 89 10.99 3.46 -5.47
CA SER A 89 11.98 2.51 -4.95
C SER A 89 13.12 2.27 -5.92
N GLU A 90 12.80 1.94 -7.17
CA GLU A 90 13.80 1.72 -8.22
C GLU A 90 14.62 2.98 -8.51
N LYS A 91 13.99 4.16 -8.53
CA LYS A 91 14.68 5.45 -8.68
C LYS A 91 15.64 5.71 -7.53
N ALA A 92 15.25 5.46 -6.28
CA ALA A 92 16.10 5.66 -5.13
C ALA A 92 17.31 4.69 -5.16
N LYS A 93 17.06 3.42 -5.46
CA LYS A 93 18.08 2.38 -5.59
C LYS A 93 19.09 2.70 -6.69
N ALA A 94 18.64 3.16 -7.86
CA ALA A 94 19.52 3.60 -8.95
C ALA A 94 20.41 4.78 -8.57
N GLN A 95 20.00 5.59 -7.58
CA GLN A 95 20.78 6.70 -7.03
C GLN A 95 21.64 6.30 -5.82
N GLY A 96 21.67 5.01 -5.44
CA GLY A 96 22.36 4.53 -4.24
C GLY A 96 21.73 5.02 -2.93
N LYS A 97 20.46 5.44 -2.96
CA LYS A 97 19.70 5.89 -1.78
C LYS A 97 18.90 4.73 -1.18
N PRO A 98 18.53 4.83 0.12
CA PRO A 98 17.60 3.89 0.73
C PRO A 98 16.26 3.85 -0.03
N ASP A 99 15.65 2.67 -0.07
CA ASP A 99 14.30 2.50 -0.61
C ASP A 99 13.29 3.29 0.25
N PRO A 100 12.49 4.20 -0.32
CA PRO A 100 11.41 4.89 0.40
C PRO A 100 10.21 3.99 0.74
N CYS A 101 10.05 2.85 0.07
CA CYS A 101 8.94 1.91 0.26
C CYS A 101 9.44 0.45 0.49
N PRO A 102 10.31 0.20 1.49
CA PRO A 102 10.99 -1.09 1.63
C PRO A 102 10.05 -2.27 1.90
N LEU A 103 8.97 -2.09 2.68
CA LEU A 103 7.97 -3.15 2.89
C LEU A 103 7.21 -3.43 1.60
N HIS A 104 6.76 -2.38 0.92
CA HIS A 104 6.04 -2.50 -0.35
C HIS A 104 6.84 -3.25 -1.41
N SER A 105 8.10 -2.86 -1.63
CA SER A 105 9.01 -3.50 -2.59
C SER A 105 9.23 -4.96 -2.24
N LEU A 106 9.54 -5.27 -0.98
CA LEU A 106 9.77 -6.64 -0.52
C LEU A 106 8.54 -7.51 -0.75
N TRP A 107 7.36 -7.02 -0.39
CA TRP A 107 6.12 -7.80 -0.48
C TRP A 107 5.68 -8.03 -1.93
N LEU A 108 5.95 -7.08 -2.84
CA LEU A 108 5.75 -7.31 -4.27
C LEU A 108 6.67 -8.41 -4.83
N GLN A 109 7.92 -8.45 -4.36
CA GLN A 109 8.89 -9.50 -4.75
C GLN A 109 8.49 -10.87 -4.19
N GLU A 110 8.06 -10.95 -2.92
CA GLU A 110 7.56 -12.19 -2.30
C GLU A 110 6.40 -12.80 -3.10
N LEU A 111 5.53 -11.95 -3.65
CA LEU A 111 4.41 -12.34 -4.51
C LEU A 111 4.78 -12.53 -5.99
N ARG A 112 6.05 -12.33 -6.36
CA ARG A 112 6.56 -12.42 -7.75
C ARG A 112 5.80 -11.51 -8.72
N ILE A 113 5.40 -10.33 -8.25
CA ILE A 113 4.78 -9.29 -9.09
C ILE A 113 5.85 -8.46 -9.80
N VAL A 114 7.00 -8.29 -9.17
CA VAL A 114 8.18 -7.57 -9.66
C VAL A 114 9.45 -8.41 -9.53
#